data_AF-A0A3N5YCX4-F1
#
_entry.id   AF-A0A3N5YCX4-F1
#
_cell.length_a   1.000
_cell.length_b   1.000
_cell.length_c   1.000
_cell.angle_alpha   90.00
_cell.angle_beta   90.00
_cell.angle_gamma   90.00
#
_symmetry.space_group_name_H-M   'P 1'
#
loop_
_entity.id
_entity.type
_entity.pdbx_description
1 polymer ?
#
loop_
_entity_poly.entity_id
_entity_poly.type
_entity_poly.pdbx_seq_one_letter_code
_entity_poly.pdbx_strand_id
1 'polypeptide(L)'
;MERSILSTYTAEYEQKLTTPAKAVEVLKSGDTVIPGVACAEPPALLAAIADRARQGDLQNIRVYVLAAQKHAGATILSPDLCDCFQVYTWFVGPADRKLTGVGIDYFIPNYFHELPRIIEDYLKVDLTVSTVSPMDKNGFFSFGLSNDYTSTAARCAKKLVVEVNKNMPRVFGGSLLHISEVDAIVENDAPVIELPMPGPAPEDDAIGNCIAAMVPDGATIQIGAGAVPNMVTRYLSGHKDLGVHSEVLGAGIVDLVKKGVVTGKKKALHPMKHVFTLASGTRDTFDFMDDNPSMESYPVSYVNAPEVIALNDNMISINATLEVDLLGQCNSEFLGGMQFSGTGGQLDFVRGAFD
;
A
#
# COMPACT_ATOMS: atom_id res chain seq x y z
N MET A 1 23.18 -33.25 1.54
CA MET A 1 23.16 -32.09 0.64
C MET A 1 22.14 -31.02 1.09
N GLU A 2 21.11 -31.35 1.88
CA GLU A 2 20.14 -30.37 2.42
C GLU A 2 20.65 -29.49 3.58
N ARG A 3 21.71 -29.88 4.29
CA ARG A 3 22.25 -29.08 5.41
C ARG A 3 23.09 -27.85 5.00
N SER A 4 23.36 -27.62 3.71
CA SER A 4 24.24 -26.51 3.27
C SER A 4 23.53 -25.28 2.71
N ILE A 5 22.22 -25.34 2.40
CA ILE A 5 21.47 -24.18 1.88
C ILE A 5 20.86 -23.37 3.02
N LEU A 6 20.27 -24.03 4.02
CA LEU A 6 19.77 -23.38 5.25
C LEU A 6 20.87 -22.60 5.98
N SER A 7 22.13 -23.05 5.93
CA SER A 7 23.26 -22.33 6.51
C SER A 7 23.69 -21.09 5.71
N THR A 8 23.25 -20.95 4.46
CA THR A 8 23.72 -19.88 3.57
C THR A 8 22.88 -18.61 3.74
N TYR A 9 21.54 -18.71 3.77
CA TYR A 9 20.68 -17.54 3.91
C TYR A 9 20.74 -16.91 5.31
N THR A 10 20.84 -17.72 6.37
CA THR A 10 21.04 -17.20 7.74
C THR A 10 22.36 -16.43 7.85
N ALA A 11 23.44 -16.93 7.25
CA ALA A 11 24.73 -16.22 7.25
C ALA A 11 24.65 -14.91 6.44
N GLU A 12 23.96 -14.89 5.30
CA GLU A 12 23.73 -13.68 4.52
C GLU A 12 22.89 -12.65 5.31
N TYR A 13 21.90 -13.13 6.07
CA TYR A 13 21.08 -12.29 6.94
C TYR A 13 21.93 -11.64 8.03
N GLU A 14 22.72 -12.44 8.76
CA GLU A 14 23.63 -11.96 9.79
C GLU A 14 24.65 -10.94 9.26
N GLN A 15 25.10 -11.09 8.01
CA GLN A 15 26.00 -10.14 7.36
C GLN A 15 25.33 -8.79 7.05
N LYS A 16 24.05 -8.80 6.68
CA LYS A 16 23.29 -7.60 6.29
C LYS A 16 22.59 -6.93 7.48
N LEU A 17 22.43 -7.63 8.59
CA LEU A 17 21.81 -7.13 9.81
C LEU A 17 22.67 -6.03 10.44
N THR A 18 22.04 -4.90 10.71
CA THR A 18 22.70 -3.71 11.27
C THR A 18 21.72 -2.82 12.04
N THR A 19 22.19 -1.70 12.57
CA THR A 19 21.34 -0.73 13.29
C THR A 19 20.66 0.23 12.30
N PRO A 20 19.49 0.83 12.66
CA PRO A 20 18.85 1.83 11.80
C PRO A 20 19.79 2.95 11.37
N ALA A 21 20.53 3.53 12.31
CA ALA A 21 21.50 4.59 12.04
C ALA A 21 22.57 4.17 11.02
N LYS A 22 23.11 2.95 11.15
CA LYS A 22 24.13 2.44 10.24
C LYS A 22 23.56 2.10 8.86
N ALA A 23 22.36 1.52 8.82
CA ALA A 23 21.70 1.11 7.58
C ALA A 23 21.48 2.30 6.63
N VAL A 24 21.12 3.46 7.20
CA VAL A 24 20.80 4.66 6.41
C VAL A 24 22.01 5.53 6.09
N GLU A 25 23.24 5.20 6.54
CA GLU A 25 24.47 5.94 6.20
C GLU A 25 24.74 6.00 4.69
N VAL A 26 24.18 5.05 3.93
CA VAL A 26 24.28 5.02 2.46
C VAL A 26 23.66 6.24 1.79
N LEU A 27 22.70 6.90 2.46
CA LEU A 27 21.98 8.07 1.98
C LEU A 27 22.85 9.34 2.04
N LYS A 28 22.83 10.13 0.97
CA LYS A 28 23.60 11.37 0.80
C LYS A 28 22.68 12.53 0.40
N SER A 29 23.12 13.75 0.66
CA SER A 29 22.42 14.95 0.20
C SER A 29 22.16 14.94 -1.32
N GLY A 30 20.95 15.31 -1.72
CA GLY A 30 20.50 15.26 -3.13
C GLY A 30 19.92 13.92 -3.58
N ASP A 31 20.01 12.86 -2.77
CA ASP A 31 19.46 11.54 -3.12
C ASP A 31 17.92 11.54 -3.14
N THR A 32 17.36 10.59 -3.89
CA THR A 32 15.92 10.31 -3.93
C THR A 32 15.57 9.10 -3.07
N VAL A 33 14.60 9.26 -2.16
CA VAL A 33 14.10 8.23 -1.26
C VAL A 33 12.65 7.90 -1.58
N ILE A 34 12.34 6.60 -1.61
CA ILE A 34 10.95 6.10 -1.67
C ILE A 34 10.72 5.17 -0.48
N PRO A 35 9.96 5.58 0.55
CA PRO A 35 9.54 4.70 1.62
C PRO A 35 8.34 3.82 1.21
N GLY A 36 8.17 2.70 1.92
CA GLY A 36 7.00 1.84 1.81
C GLY A 36 5.70 2.59 2.13
N VAL A 37 4.63 2.22 1.44
CA VAL A 37 3.32 2.90 1.50
C VAL A 37 2.54 2.53 2.76
N ALA A 38 1.91 3.54 3.37
CA ALA A 38 0.92 3.40 4.43
C ALA A 38 1.36 2.46 5.58
N CYS A 39 0.78 1.26 5.67
CA CYS A 39 1.07 0.30 6.73
C CYS A 39 2.50 -0.27 6.66
N ALA A 40 3.21 -0.08 5.55
CA ALA A 40 4.60 -0.51 5.35
C ALA A 40 5.64 0.59 5.58
N GLU A 41 5.25 1.77 6.09
CA GLU A 41 6.21 2.75 6.59
C GLU A 41 7.16 2.09 7.61
N PRO A 42 8.49 2.20 7.45
CA PRO A 42 9.46 1.62 8.38
C PRO A 42 9.86 2.61 9.48
N PRO A 43 9.22 2.60 10.66
CA PRO A 43 9.40 3.65 11.66
C PRO A 43 10.84 3.85 12.13
N ALA A 44 11.63 2.79 12.33
CA ALA A 44 13.00 2.95 12.81
C ALA A 44 13.92 3.52 11.71
N LEU A 45 13.74 3.09 10.46
CA LEU A 45 14.48 3.64 9.32
C LEU A 45 14.10 5.10 9.03
N LEU A 46 12.80 5.44 9.05
CA LEU A 46 12.33 6.81 8.85
C LEU A 46 12.84 7.74 9.97
N ALA A 47 12.82 7.28 11.22
CA ALA A 47 13.39 8.03 12.33
C ALA A 47 14.91 8.27 12.16
N ALA A 48 15.66 7.23 11.78
CA ALA A 48 17.10 7.36 11.54
C ALA A 48 17.44 8.34 10.41
N ILE A 49 16.65 8.36 9.33
CA ILE A 49 16.82 9.34 8.23
C ILE A 49 16.54 10.77 8.73
N ALA A 50 15.44 10.96 9.46
CA ALA A 50 15.09 12.27 10.02
C ALA A 50 16.14 12.77 11.03
N ASP A 51 16.66 11.89 11.88
CA ASP A 51 17.69 12.25 12.87
C ASP A 51 19.00 12.67 12.20
N ARG A 52 19.41 12.02 11.10
CA ARG A 52 20.56 12.46 10.29
C ARG A 52 20.33 13.86 9.70
N ALA A 53 19.13 14.14 9.21
CA ALA A 53 18.79 15.48 8.72
C ALA A 53 18.85 16.53 9.84
N ARG A 54 18.31 16.24 11.04
CA ARG A 54 18.40 17.13 12.23
C ARG A 54 19.84 17.39 12.68
N GLN A 55 20.74 16.43 12.48
CA GLN A 55 22.16 16.57 12.79
C GLN A 55 22.91 17.40 11.73
N GLY A 56 22.27 17.74 10.61
CA GLY A 56 22.86 18.52 9.52
C GLY A 56 23.59 17.68 8.47
N ASP A 57 23.46 16.35 8.51
CA ASP A 57 24.16 15.44 7.59
C ASP A 57 23.51 15.35 6.20
N LEU A 58 22.21 15.68 6.12
CA LEU A 58 21.39 15.50 4.91
C LEU A 58 20.69 16.80 4.54
N GLN A 59 20.73 17.13 3.25
CA GLN A 59 20.11 18.31 2.66
C GLN A 59 19.59 17.98 1.25
N ASN A 60 18.55 18.66 0.80
CA ASN A 60 17.95 18.50 -0.53
C ASN A 60 17.58 17.04 -0.85
N ILE A 61 17.09 16.28 0.13
CA ILE A 61 16.62 14.91 -0.09
C ILE A 61 15.26 14.98 -0.75
N ARG A 62 15.07 14.26 -1.86
CA ARG A 62 13.77 14.17 -2.53
C ARG A 62 13.05 12.94 -2.01
N VAL A 63 11.82 13.09 -1.55
CA VAL A 63 11.04 11.97 -1.01
C VAL A 63 9.76 11.84 -1.82
N TYR A 64 9.49 10.66 -2.39
CA TYR A 64 8.20 10.37 -3.03
C TYR A 64 7.36 9.48 -2.12
N VAL A 65 6.17 9.95 -1.76
CA VAL A 65 5.26 9.26 -0.84
C VAL A 65 3.86 9.11 -1.42
N LEU A 66 3.10 8.15 -0.90
CA LEU A 66 1.69 7.96 -1.20
C LEU A 66 0.96 7.64 0.10
N ALA A 67 -0.13 8.38 0.37
CA ALA A 67 -0.98 8.20 1.54
C ALA A 67 -0.19 8.15 2.86
N ALA A 68 0.73 9.10 3.05
CA ALA A 68 1.60 9.18 4.22
C ALA A 68 0.81 9.13 5.54
N GLN A 69 1.34 8.35 6.47
CA GLN A 69 0.79 8.04 7.78
C GLN A 69 1.69 8.62 8.88
N LYS A 70 1.39 8.21 10.12
CA LYS A 70 1.97 8.80 11.34
C LYS A 70 3.49 8.70 11.41
N HIS A 71 4.12 7.67 10.84
CA HIS A 71 5.57 7.51 10.97
C HIS A 71 6.30 8.47 10.05
N ALA A 72 5.89 8.57 8.78
CA ALA A 72 6.39 9.60 7.88
C ALA A 72 6.12 11.02 8.42
N GLY A 73 4.88 11.28 8.87
CA GLY A 73 4.46 12.56 9.45
C GLY A 73 5.26 13.01 10.67
N ALA A 74 5.67 12.08 11.54
CA ALA A 74 6.48 12.39 12.72
C ALA A 74 7.99 12.51 12.44
N THR A 75 8.43 12.16 11.22
CA THR A 75 9.85 12.04 10.87
C THR A 75 10.19 12.88 9.64
N ILE A 76 10.24 12.28 8.46
CA ILE A 76 10.68 12.89 7.19
C ILE A 76 9.74 13.97 6.65
N LEU A 77 8.50 14.03 7.12
CA LEU A 77 7.53 15.10 6.79
C LEU A 77 7.39 16.12 7.94
N SER A 78 8.21 16.01 8.99
CA SER A 78 8.11 16.90 10.14
C SER A 78 8.46 18.34 9.73
N PRO A 79 7.68 19.37 10.13
CA PRO A 79 7.90 20.76 9.68
C PRO A 79 9.28 21.34 10.01
N ASP A 80 9.96 20.85 11.05
CA ASP A 80 11.33 21.25 11.40
C ASP A 80 12.38 20.80 10.37
N LEU A 81 12.02 19.93 9.43
CA LEU A 81 12.88 19.36 8.41
C LEU A 81 12.47 19.74 6.98
N CYS A 82 11.56 20.70 6.81
CA CYS A 82 11.07 21.14 5.49
C CYS A 82 12.14 21.82 4.61
N ASP A 83 13.26 22.25 5.19
CA ASP A 83 14.43 22.73 4.46
C ASP A 83 15.37 21.60 4.01
N CYS A 84 15.27 20.44 4.66
CA CYS A 84 16.08 19.26 4.38
C CYS A 84 15.44 18.34 3.34
N PHE A 85 14.11 18.19 3.38
CA PHE A 85 13.34 17.30 2.50
C PHE A 85 12.44 18.07 1.54
N GLN A 86 12.49 17.68 0.26
CA GLN A 86 11.53 18.05 -0.76
C GLN A 86 10.58 16.87 -0.96
N VAL A 87 9.36 16.99 -0.42
CA VAL A 87 8.37 15.91 -0.44
C VAL A 87 7.47 16.07 -1.67
N TYR A 88 7.41 15.01 -2.47
CA TYR A 88 6.50 14.84 -3.59
C TYR A 88 5.47 13.77 -3.22
N THR A 89 4.21 14.16 -3.10
CA THR A 89 3.14 13.25 -2.73
C THR A 89 2.31 12.86 -3.94
N TRP A 90 2.22 11.55 -4.22
CA TRP A 90 1.38 10.99 -5.27
C TRP A 90 -0.08 10.80 -4.85
N PHE A 91 -0.34 10.82 -3.54
CA PHE A 91 -1.68 10.82 -2.97
C PHE A 91 -1.63 11.47 -1.60
N VAL A 92 -2.36 12.57 -1.44
CA VAL A 92 -2.39 13.31 -0.18
C VAL A 92 -3.11 12.49 0.90
N GLY A 93 -2.39 12.16 1.97
CA GLY A 93 -2.88 11.49 3.17
C GLY A 93 -3.11 12.46 4.33
N PRO A 94 -3.51 11.93 5.51
CA PRO A 94 -3.72 12.76 6.70
C PRO A 94 -2.45 13.48 7.18
N ALA A 95 -1.26 12.90 6.96
CA ALA A 95 0.01 13.42 7.45
C ALA A 95 0.53 14.63 6.66
N ASP A 96 0.31 14.66 5.34
CA ASP A 96 0.82 15.66 4.40
C ASP A 96 -0.27 16.62 3.88
N ARG A 97 -1.56 16.38 4.15
CA ARG A 97 -2.67 17.27 3.67
C ARG A 97 -2.49 18.73 4.03
N LYS A 98 -2.15 19.03 5.28
CA LYS A 98 -1.95 20.43 5.70
C LYS A 98 -0.70 21.03 5.09
N LEU A 99 0.36 20.24 4.95
CA LEU A 99 1.65 20.66 4.38
C LEU A 99 1.50 20.98 2.89
N THR A 100 0.75 20.15 2.16
CA THR A 100 0.36 20.39 0.77
C THR A 100 -0.47 21.68 0.65
N GLY A 101 -1.42 21.89 1.57
CA GLY A 101 -2.27 23.08 1.58
C GLY A 101 -1.53 24.42 1.77
N VAL A 102 -0.31 24.39 2.33
CA VAL A 102 0.54 25.57 2.51
C VAL A 102 1.78 25.59 1.59
N GLY A 103 1.89 24.62 0.68
CA GLY A 103 2.97 24.54 -0.30
C GLY A 103 4.33 24.07 0.25
N ILE A 104 4.34 23.36 1.38
CA ILE A 104 5.54 22.68 1.90
C ILE A 104 5.76 21.37 1.15
N ASP A 105 4.70 20.59 0.97
CA ASP A 105 4.72 19.34 0.19
C ASP A 105 4.09 19.57 -1.18
N TYR A 106 4.60 18.88 -2.20
CA TYR A 106 4.16 19.03 -3.59
C TYR A 106 3.31 17.86 -4.05
N PHE A 107 2.02 18.09 -4.29
CA PHE A 107 1.16 17.08 -4.91
C PHE A 107 1.51 16.88 -6.39
N ILE A 108 1.70 15.63 -6.80
CA ILE A 108 2.01 15.22 -8.17
C ILE A 108 0.84 14.37 -8.70
N PRO A 109 -0.03 14.93 -9.56
CA PRO A 109 -1.11 14.19 -10.19
C PRO A 109 -0.57 13.02 -11.02
N ASN A 110 -1.19 11.85 -10.90
CA ASN A 110 -0.78 10.62 -11.56
C ASN A 110 -1.96 9.64 -11.71
N TYR A 111 -1.79 8.62 -12.54
CA TYR A 111 -2.57 7.39 -12.44
C TYR A 111 -1.79 6.38 -11.61
N PHE A 112 -2.45 5.74 -10.65
CA PHE A 112 -1.73 4.93 -9.67
C PHE A 112 -1.07 3.70 -10.33
N HIS A 113 -1.73 3.06 -11.30
CA HIS A 113 -1.15 1.96 -12.08
C HIS A 113 0.10 2.35 -12.90
N GLU A 114 0.30 3.64 -13.20
CA GLU A 114 1.47 4.12 -13.94
C GLU A 114 2.70 4.39 -13.06
N LEU A 115 2.54 4.48 -11.73
CA LEU A 115 3.65 4.80 -10.82
C LEU A 115 4.84 3.85 -10.93
N PRO A 116 4.67 2.50 -11.01
CA PRO A 116 5.78 1.59 -11.27
C PRO A 116 6.58 1.96 -12.51
N ARG A 117 5.91 2.28 -13.62
CA ARG A 117 6.57 2.71 -14.86
C ARG A 117 7.24 4.07 -14.71
N ILE A 118 6.60 5.02 -14.01
CA ILE A 118 7.21 6.32 -13.72
C ILE A 118 8.53 6.14 -12.96
N ILE A 119 8.54 5.23 -11.98
CA ILE A 119 9.73 4.91 -11.20
C ILE A 119 10.81 4.26 -12.07
N GLU A 120 10.45 3.26 -12.87
CA GLU A 120 11.39 2.53 -13.75
C GLU A 120 12.01 3.41 -14.83
N ASP A 121 11.18 4.19 -15.54
CA ASP A 121 11.58 4.88 -16.77
C ASP A 121 12.14 6.29 -16.50
N TYR A 122 11.68 6.97 -15.43
CA TYR A 122 11.91 8.42 -15.26
C TYR A 122 12.54 8.82 -13.93
N LEU A 123 12.56 7.94 -12.92
CA LEU A 123 13.15 8.25 -11.63
C LEU A 123 14.49 7.53 -11.41
N LYS A 124 15.45 8.29 -10.89
CA LYS A 124 16.64 7.73 -10.29
C LYS A 124 16.40 7.59 -8.79
N VAL A 125 16.05 6.39 -8.37
CA VAL A 125 15.82 6.07 -6.95
C VAL A 125 17.15 5.65 -6.31
N ASP A 126 17.60 6.40 -5.31
CA ASP A 126 18.87 6.12 -4.64
C ASP A 126 18.67 5.18 -3.45
N LEU A 127 17.56 5.33 -2.71
CA LEU A 127 17.23 4.49 -1.57
C LEU A 127 15.73 4.16 -1.52
N THR A 128 15.40 2.88 -1.37
CA THR A 128 14.08 2.44 -0.94
C THR A 128 14.17 1.83 0.46
N VAL A 129 13.24 2.22 1.33
CA VAL A 129 13.09 1.67 2.68
C VAL A 129 11.69 1.11 2.87
N SER A 130 11.54 -0.09 3.42
CA SER A 130 10.20 -0.66 3.62
C SER A 130 10.16 -1.65 4.78
N THR A 131 9.02 -1.72 5.47
CA THR A 131 8.76 -2.77 6.46
C THR A 131 8.41 -4.09 5.77
N VAL A 132 9.01 -5.19 6.21
CA VAL A 132 8.78 -6.52 5.65
C VAL A 132 8.49 -7.55 6.75
N SER A 133 7.83 -8.65 6.39
CA SER A 133 7.68 -9.82 7.27
C SER A 133 9.04 -10.48 7.56
N PRO A 134 9.17 -11.30 8.61
CA PRO A 134 10.36 -12.11 8.83
C PRO A 134 10.75 -12.96 7.61
N MET A 135 12.06 -13.18 7.45
CA MET A 135 12.59 -14.05 6.41
C MET A 135 12.21 -15.51 6.67
N ASP A 136 11.78 -16.21 5.64
CA ASP A 136 11.49 -17.62 5.71
C ASP A 136 12.74 -18.51 5.54
N LYS A 137 12.54 -19.83 5.67
CA LYS A 137 13.61 -20.83 5.51
C LYS A 137 14.27 -20.85 4.12
N ASN A 138 13.63 -20.24 3.12
CA ASN A 138 14.10 -20.19 1.73
C ASN A 138 14.67 -18.82 1.36
N GLY A 139 14.91 -17.94 2.34
CA GLY A 139 15.51 -16.63 2.11
C GLY A 139 14.51 -15.55 1.67
N PHE A 140 13.20 -15.78 1.76
CA PHE A 140 12.20 -14.81 1.32
C PHE A 140 11.56 -14.05 2.48
N PHE A 141 11.59 -12.73 2.38
CA PHE A 141 10.70 -11.80 3.06
C PHE A 141 9.41 -11.63 2.25
N SER A 142 8.47 -10.86 2.80
CA SER A 142 7.29 -10.40 2.09
C SER A 142 7.07 -8.91 2.36
N PHE A 143 6.72 -8.14 1.33
CA PHE A 143 6.26 -6.74 1.48
C PHE A 143 4.95 -6.62 2.26
N GLY A 144 4.27 -7.76 2.48
CA GLY A 144 3.14 -7.87 3.40
C GLY A 144 1.96 -7.05 2.91
N LEU A 145 1.65 -5.99 3.64
CA LEU A 145 0.46 -5.17 3.42
C LEU A 145 0.59 -4.19 2.25
N SER A 146 1.79 -3.98 1.70
CA SER A 146 2.01 -2.94 0.67
C SER A 146 2.93 -3.43 -0.45
N ASN A 147 2.34 -3.93 -1.54
CA ASN A 147 3.08 -4.34 -2.73
C ASN A 147 3.22 -3.18 -3.72
N ASP A 148 2.08 -2.58 -4.07
CA ASP A 148 1.94 -1.31 -4.81
C ASP A 148 3.07 -0.98 -5.79
N TYR A 149 3.60 0.24 -5.73
CA TYR A 149 4.84 0.58 -6.41
C TYR A 149 6.06 0.23 -5.56
N THR A 150 5.89 -0.03 -4.26
CA THR A 150 6.97 -0.30 -3.30
C THR A 150 7.85 -1.46 -3.78
N SER A 151 7.24 -2.53 -4.29
CA SER A 151 7.97 -3.68 -4.82
C SER A 151 8.76 -3.39 -6.11
N THR A 152 8.33 -2.39 -6.88
CA THR A 152 9.04 -1.89 -8.07
C THR A 152 10.17 -0.95 -7.66
N ALA A 153 9.88 0.01 -6.79
CA ALA A 153 10.87 0.93 -6.22
C ALA A 153 12.02 0.18 -5.56
N ALA A 154 11.72 -0.85 -4.77
CA ALA A 154 12.70 -1.70 -4.10
C ALA A 154 13.70 -2.35 -5.07
N ARG A 155 13.26 -2.70 -6.29
CA ARG A 155 14.09 -3.35 -7.31
C ARG A 155 14.79 -2.38 -8.25
N CYS A 156 14.25 -1.17 -8.40
CA CYS A 156 14.85 -0.08 -9.17
C CYS A 156 15.87 0.73 -8.37
N ALA A 157 15.72 0.77 -7.04
CA ALA A 157 16.59 1.53 -6.18
C ALA A 157 18.03 1.02 -6.22
N LYS A 158 18.99 1.94 -6.12
CA LYS A 158 20.40 1.55 -5.95
C LYS A 158 20.66 0.81 -4.65
N LYS A 159 19.85 1.11 -3.62
CA LYS A 159 19.91 0.50 -2.30
C LYS A 159 18.51 0.19 -1.79
N LEU A 160 18.32 -1.04 -1.33
CA LEU A 160 17.14 -1.48 -0.60
C LEU A 160 17.52 -1.80 0.85
N VAL A 161 16.92 -1.07 1.78
CA VAL A 161 17.05 -1.35 3.22
C VAL A 161 15.70 -1.76 3.76
N VAL A 162 15.63 -2.91 4.42
CA VAL A 162 14.36 -3.43 4.96
C VAL A 162 14.32 -3.38 6.47
N GLU A 163 13.15 -3.07 7.01
CA GLU A 163 12.84 -3.17 8.43
C GLU A 163 12.01 -4.42 8.68
N VAL A 164 12.62 -5.45 9.24
CA VAL A 164 11.95 -6.70 9.58
C VAL A 164 11.12 -6.50 10.83
N ASN A 165 9.84 -6.83 10.72
CA ASN A 165 8.88 -6.68 11.80
C ASN A 165 7.99 -7.93 11.86
N LYS A 166 8.01 -8.66 12.98
CA LYS A 166 7.18 -9.88 13.13
C LYS A 166 5.68 -9.64 13.05
N ASN A 167 5.24 -8.39 13.22
CA ASN A 167 3.83 -8.01 13.12
C ASN A 167 3.40 -7.74 11.66
N MET A 168 4.35 -7.65 10.71
CA MET A 168 4.04 -7.55 9.29
C MET A 168 3.70 -8.95 8.75
N PRO A 169 2.48 -9.20 8.24
CA PRO A 169 2.10 -10.52 7.77
C PRO A 169 2.88 -10.94 6.53
N ARG A 170 3.12 -12.25 6.42
CA ARG A 170 3.66 -12.86 5.22
C ARG A 170 2.54 -13.06 4.19
N VAL A 171 2.59 -12.32 3.10
CA VAL A 171 1.61 -12.33 2.01
C VAL A 171 2.25 -12.89 0.73
N PHE A 172 1.52 -13.74 0.00
CA PHE A 172 1.97 -14.39 -1.22
C PHE A 172 1.77 -13.52 -2.48
N GLY A 173 2.00 -14.09 -3.66
CA GLY A 173 1.94 -13.38 -4.94
C GLY A 173 3.26 -12.70 -5.29
N GLY A 174 3.18 -11.53 -5.92
CA GLY A 174 4.33 -10.69 -6.24
C GLY A 174 4.97 -9.96 -5.05
N SER A 175 4.54 -10.23 -3.81
CA SER A 175 5.04 -9.58 -2.59
C SER A 175 6.36 -10.16 -2.07
N LEU A 176 6.75 -11.35 -2.55
CA LEU A 176 7.95 -12.02 -2.08
C LEU A 176 9.22 -11.24 -2.51
N LEU A 177 10.17 -11.14 -1.58
CA LEU A 177 11.45 -10.45 -1.73
C LEU A 177 12.56 -11.36 -1.20
N HIS A 178 13.51 -11.76 -2.05
CA HIS A 178 14.61 -12.63 -1.62
C HIS A 178 15.72 -11.83 -0.95
N ILE A 179 16.43 -12.42 0.01
CA ILE A 179 17.52 -11.76 0.73
C ILE A 179 18.62 -11.23 -0.20
N SER A 180 18.88 -11.88 -1.33
CA SER A 180 19.86 -11.41 -2.31
C SER A 180 19.51 -10.05 -2.94
N GLU A 181 18.25 -9.63 -2.88
CA GLU A 181 17.77 -8.33 -3.37
C GLU A 181 17.92 -7.22 -2.31
N VAL A 182 18.25 -7.56 -1.06
CA VAL A 182 18.34 -6.63 0.07
C VAL A 182 19.79 -6.21 0.32
N ASP A 183 20.04 -4.92 0.56
CA ASP A 183 21.38 -4.41 0.88
C ASP A 183 21.68 -4.34 2.39
N ALA A 184 20.68 -3.99 3.20
CA ALA A 184 20.81 -3.97 4.66
C ALA A 184 19.49 -4.30 5.35
N ILE A 185 19.59 -4.88 6.54
CA ILE A 185 18.46 -5.35 7.34
C ILE A 185 18.52 -4.68 8.71
N VAL A 186 17.36 -4.23 9.17
CA VAL A 186 17.14 -3.74 10.54
C VAL A 186 15.96 -4.52 11.12
N GLU A 187 15.97 -4.81 12.41
CA GLU A 187 14.86 -5.47 13.10
C GLU A 187 14.14 -4.47 14.03
N ASN A 188 12.82 -4.38 13.90
CA ASN A 188 11.99 -3.54 14.74
C ASN A 188 10.55 -4.08 14.82
N ASP A 189 10.23 -4.74 15.94
CA ASP A 189 8.91 -5.31 16.21
C ASP A 189 7.88 -4.27 16.68
N ALA A 190 7.76 -3.16 15.96
CA ALA A 190 6.78 -2.12 16.25
C ALA A 190 5.34 -2.56 15.87
N PRO A 191 4.29 -2.09 16.56
CA PRO A 191 2.93 -2.29 16.09
C PRO A 191 2.74 -1.68 14.69
N VAL A 192 2.24 -2.49 13.75
CA VAL A 192 1.84 -2.02 12.42
C VAL A 192 0.70 -1.00 12.57
N ILE A 193 0.64 -0.01 11.67
CA ILE A 193 -0.45 0.97 11.66
C ILE A 193 -1.79 0.25 11.45
N GLU A 194 -2.71 0.45 12.39
CA GLU A 194 -4.09 -0.03 12.28
C GLU A 194 -5.00 1.09 11.81
N LEU A 195 -5.83 0.79 10.81
CA LEU A 195 -6.84 1.66 10.24
C LEU A 195 -8.21 1.00 10.43
N PRO A 196 -8.86 1.18 11.60
CA PRO A 196 -10.15 0.56 11.87
C PRO A 196 -11.24 1.14 10.96
N MET A 197 -12.23 0.32 10.61
CA MET A 197 -13.39 0.82 9.89
C MET A 197 -14.13 1.87 10.73
N PRO A 198 -14.53 3.00 10.12
CA PRO A 198 -15.34 3.98 10.82
C PRO A 198 -16.70 3.40 11.23
N GLY A 199 -17.31 4.02 12.23
CA GLY A 199 -18.69 3.72 12.62
C GLY A 199 -19.69 4.12 11.52
N PRO A 200 -20.89 3.51 11.51
CA PRO A 200 -21.91 3.83 10.51
C PRO A 200 -22.39 5.28 10.63
N ALA A 201 -22.56 5.93 9.48
CA ALA A 201 -23.28 7.18 9.33
C ALA A 201 -24.79 6.93 9.07
N PRO A 202 -25.68 7.92 9.33
CA PRO A 202 -27.12 7.76 9.10
C PRO A 202 -27.49 7.35 7.67
N GLU A 203 -26.70 7.75 6.69
CA GLU A 203 -26.93 7.53 5.26
C GLU A 203 -26.43 6.16 4.78
N ASP A 204 -25.56 5.49 5.56
CA ASP A 204 -24.87 4.27 5.14
C ASP A 204 -25.84 3.11 4.86
N ASP A 205 -26.92 2.99 5.63
CA ASP A 205 -27.93 1.94 5.39
C ASP A 205 -28.61 2.11 4.02
N ALA A 206 -28.92 3.35 3.65
CA ALA A 206 -29.56 3.62 2.36
C ALA A 206 -28.60 3.37 1.20
N ILE A 207 -27.37 3.87 1.31
CA ILE A 207 -26.33 3.72 0.28
C ILE A 207 -25.93 2.24 0.14
N GLY A 208 -25.65 1.58 1.27
CA GLY A 208 -25.21 0.19 1.34
C GLY A 208 -26.21 -0.79 0.73
N ASN A 209 -27.50 -0.65 1.06
CA ASN A 209 -28.54 -1.50 0.47
C ASN A 209 -28.73 -1.24 -1.04
N CYS A 210 -28.63 0.02 -1.47
CA CYS A 210 -28.72 0.37 -2.89
C CYS A 210 -27.59 -0.29 -3.69
N ILE A 211 -26.35 -0.14 -3.24
CA ILE A 211 -25.18 -0.73 -3.90
C ILE A 211 -25.23 -2.26 -3.84
N ALA A 212 -25.56 -2.86 -2.70
CA ALA A 212 -25.64 -4.31 -2.54
C ALA A 212 -26.65 -4.96 -3.51
N ALA A 213 -27.76 -4.28 -3.82
CA ALA A 213 -28.75 -4.75 -4.80
C ALA A 213 -28.23 -4.76 -6.24
N MET A 214 -27.18 -3.97 -6.55
CA MET A 214 -26.53 -3.93 -7.86
C MET A 214 -25.44 -4.99 -8.02
N VAL A 215 -25.01 -5.63 -6.92
CA VAL A 215 -23.96 -6.67 -6.94
C VAL A 215 -24.62 -8.04 -7.16
N PRO A 216 -24.36 -8.73 -8.27
CA PRO A 216 -24.85 -10.11 -8.45
C PRO A 216 -23.99 -11.12 -7.69
N ASP A 217 -24.57 -12.29 -7.38
CA ASP A 217 -23.81 -13.45 -6.89
C ASP A 217 -22.73 -13.85 -7.89
N GLY A 218 -21.52 -14.11 -7.41
CA GLY A 218 -20.37 -14.42 -8.25
C GLY A 218 -19.63 -13.23 -8.85
N ALA A 219 -20.02 -11.99 -8.53
CA ALA A 219 -19.28 -10.80 -8.94
C ALA A 219 -17.84 -10.79 -8.41
N THR A 220 -16.93 -10.21 -9.19
CA THR A 220 -15.60 -9.83 -8.70
C THR A 220 -15.67 -8.39 -8.23
N ILE A 221 -15.34 -8.11 -6.98
CA ILE A 221 -15.50 -6.78 -6.40
C ILE A 221 -14.16 -6.08 -6.15
N GLN A 222 -14.15 -4.78 -6.41
CA GLN A 222 -13.22 -3.82 -5.84
C GLN A 222 -13.98 -2.87 -4.93
N ILE A 223 -13.41 -2.58 -3.76
CA ILE A 223 -13.97 -1.63 -2.79
C ILE A 223 -12.87 -0.63 -2.42
N GLY A 224 -13.15 0.66 -2.60
CA GLY A 224 -12.21 1.74 -2.30
C GLY A 224 -11.91 1.88 -0.80
N ALA A 225 -10.86 2.63 -0.47
CA ALA A 225 -10.44 2.87 0.92
C ALA A 225 -11.38 3.76 1.77
N GLY A 226 -12.39 4.39 1.15
CA GLY A 226 -13.29 5.31 1.83
C GLY A 226 -14.19 4.64 2.88
N ALA A 227 -14.74 5.45 3.79
CA ALA A 227 -15.69 5.01 4.81
C ALA A 227 -16.92 4.32 4.20
N VAL A 228 -17.58 4.99 3.25
CA VAL A 228 -18.80 4.50 2.61
C VAL A 228 -18.56 3.19 1.83
N PRO A 229 -17.55 3.06 0.95
CA PRO A 229 -17.27 1.80 0.27
C PRO A 229 -17.00 0.64 1.24
N ASN A 230 -16.21 0.85 2.29
CA ASN A 230 -15.96 -0.18 3.29
C ASN A 230 -17.24 -0.59 4.02
N MET A 231 -18.15 0.36 4.28
CA MET A 231 -19.44 0.06 4.90
C MET A 231 -20.34 -0.82 4.03
N VAL A 232 -20.24 -0.73 2.68
CA VAL A 232 -21.00 -1.60 1.76
C VAL A 232 -20.75 -3.08 2.04
N THR A 233 -19.55 -3.46 2.49
CA THR A 233 -19.23 -4.86 2.82
C THR A 233 -20.19 -5.50 3.82
N ARG A 234 -20.78 -4.71 4.73
CA ARG A 234 -21.76 -5.22 5.71
C ARG A 234 -23.03 -5.75 5.04
N TYR A 235 -23.45 -5.10 3.95
CA TYR A 235 -24.67 -5.39 3.21
C TYR A 235 -24.48 -6.47 2.15
N LEU A 236 -23.23 -6.89 1.90
CA LEU A 236 -22.92 -8.00 1.00
C LEU A 236 -22.96 -9.37 1.69
N SER A 237 -23.25 -9.44 2.99
CA SER A 237 -23.21 -10.70 3.76
C SER A 237 -24.21 -11.77 3.26
N GLY A 238 -25.21 -11.39 2.47
CA GLY A 238 -26.19 -12.31 1.88
C GLY A 238 -25.79 -12.90 0.53
N HIS A 239 -24.75 -12.37 -0.11
CA HIS A 239 -24.27 -12.80 -1.42
C HIS A 239 -23.48 -14.11 -1.35
N LYS A 240 -23.21 -14.70 -2.51
CA LYS A 240 -22.51 -15.97 -2.64
C LYS A 240 -21.44 -15.94 -3.72
N ASP A 241 -20.36 -16.65 -3.45
CA ASP A 241 -19.25 -16.89 -4.39
C ASP A 241 -18.60 -15.61 -4.94
N LEU A 242 -18.60 -14.52 -4.17
CA LEU A 242 -17.95 -13.28 -4.59
C LEU A 242 -16.43 -13.50 -4.77
N GLY A 243 -15.84 -12.77 -5.71
CA GLY A 243 -14.40 -12.67 -5.93
C GLY A 243 -13.85 -11.32 -5.51
N VAL A 244 -12.53 -11.22 -5.29
CA VAL A 244 -11.85 -9.97 -4.96
C VAL A 244 -10.66 -9.76 -5.90
N HIS A 245 -10.67 -8.60 -6.54
CA HIS A 245 -9.54 -7.99 -7.26
C HIS A 245 -9.62 -6.50 -6.97
N SER A 246 -8.90 -6.02 -5.96
CA SER A 246 -9.13 -4.70 -5.38
C SER A 246 -7.83 -3.94 -5.19
N GLU A 247 -7.81 -2.61 -5.37
CA GLU A 247 -6.65 -1.81 -5.00
C GLU A 247 -6.29 -2.03 -3.52
N VAL A 248 -7.27 -1.83 -2.65
CA VAL A 248 -7.15 -1.96 -1.20
C VAL A 248 -7.98 -3.14 -0.71
N LEU A 249 -7.35 -4.04 0.04
CA LEU A 249 -8.02 -5.09 0.81
C LEU A 249 -8.23 -4.61 2.23
N GLY A 250 -9.47 -4.18 2.52
CA GLY A 250 -9.89 -3.68 3.83
C GLY A 250 -10.45 -4.77 4.75
N ALA A 251 -10.57 -4.45 6.04
CA ALA A 251 -11.15 -5.34 7.07
C ALA A 251 -12.54 -5.89 6.69
N GLY A 252 -13.40 -5.08 6.06
CA GLY A 252 -14.73 -5.51 5.63
C GLY A 252 -14.70 -6.63 4.56
N ILE A 253 -13.72 -6.60 3.65
CA ILE A 253 -13.52 -7.70 2.68
C ILE A 253 -13.07 -8.95 3.43
N VAL A 254 -12.11 -8.83 4.35
CA VAL A 254 -11.64 -9.96 5.17
C VAL A 254 -12.79 -10.60 5.95
N ASP A 255 -13.70 -9.81 6.52
CA ASP A 255 -14.88 -10.34 7.20
C ASP A 255 -15.78 -11.16 6.27
N LEU A 256 -15.95 -10.73 5.02
CA LEU A 256 -16.71 -11.50 4.02
C LEU A 256 -16.01 -12.78 3.60
N VAL A 257 -14.67 -12.79 3.54
CA VAL A 257 -13.88 -14.01 3.31
C VAL A 257 -14.04 -14.98 4.48
N LYS A 258 -13.88 -14.50 5.73
CA LYS A 258 -14.08 -15.30 6.96
C LYS A 258 -15.49 -15.93 7.01
N LYS A 259 -16.51 -15.24 6.49
CA LYS A 259 -17.90 -15.74 6.39
C LYS A 259 -18.14 -16.70 5.22
N GLY A 260 -17.18 -16.89 4.32
CA GLY A 260 -17.35 -17.72 3.12
C GLY A 260 -18.22 -17.10 2.03
N VAL A 261 -18.52 -15.80 2.13
CA VAL A 261 -19.26 -15.04 1.10
C VAL A 261 -18.34 -14.76 -0.08
N VAL A 262 -17.12 -14.32 0.21
CA VAL A 262 -16.05 -14.13 -0.78
C VAL A 262 -15.23 -15.41 -0.84
N THR A 263 -15.34 -16.14 -1.94
CA THR A 263 -14.62 -17.41 -2.16
C THR A 263 -13.59 -17.31 -3.28
N GLY A 264 -13.74 -16.34 -4.20
CA GLY A 264 -12.91 -16.23 -5.40
C GLY A 264 -13.16 -17.32 -6.45
N LYS A 265 -14.10 -18.25 -6.21
CA LYS A 265 -14.31 -19.44 -7.05
C LYS A 265 -14.72 -19.11 -8.49
N LYS A 266 -15.44 -18.00 -8.69
CA LYS A 266 -15.96 -17.56 -9.99
C LYS A 266 -15.10 -16.52 -10.70
N LYS A 267 -13.97 -16.12 -10.11
CA LYS A 267 -13.07 -15.19 -10.80
C LYS A 267 -12.48 -15.83 -12.05
N ALA A 268 -12.43 -15.08 -13.13
CA ALA A 268 -11.75 -15.48 -14.35
C ALA A 268 -10.22 -15.45 -14.19
N LEU A 269 -9.70 -14.39 -13.55
CA LEU A 269 -8.29 -14.28 -13.17
C LEU A 269 -8.08 -14.66 -11.71
N HIS A 270 -7.00 -15.40 -11.45
CA HIS A 270 -6.64 -15.84 -10.09
C HIS A 270 -7.80 -16.49 -9.33
N PRO A 271 -8.40 -17.58 -9.86
CA PRO A 271 -9.49 -18.26 -9.19
C PRO A 271 -9.08 -18.72 -7.79
N MET A 272 -9.98 -18.58 -6.83
CA MET A 272 -9.77 -18.88 -5.40
C MET A 272 -8.76 -17.97 -4.69
N LYS A 273 -8.30 -16.88 -5.32
CA LYS A 273 -7.39 -15.90 -4.73
C LYS A 273 -8.07 -14.55 -4.53
N HIS A 274 -7.76 -13.92 -3.42
CA HIS A 274 -8.14 -12.55 -3.11
C HIS A 274 -6.95 -11.66 -3.48
N VAL A 275 -7.08 -10.98 -4.61
CA VAL A 275 -6.00 -10.20 -5.23
C VAL A 275 -6.08 -8.75 -4.78
N PHE A 276 -4.95 -8.20 -4.35
CA PHE A 276 -4.85 -6.80 -3.96
C PHE A 276 -3.48 -6.18 -4.18
N THR A 277 -3.36 -4.85 -4.07
CA THR A 277 -2.05 -4.18 -4.11
C THR A 277 -1.65 -3.54 -2.77
N LEU A 278 -2.63 -3.12 -1.98
CA LEU A 278 -2.50 -2.57 -0.64
C LEU A 278 -3.48 -3.24 0.31
N ALA A 279 -3.17 -3.29 1.60
CA ALA A 279 -4.08 -3.77 2.63
C ALA A 279 -4.16 -2.82 3.82
N SER A 280 -5.35 -2.72 4.39
CA SER A 280 -5.62 -1.90 5.55
C SER A 280 -6.62 -2.59 6.48
N GLY A 281 -6.54 -2.29 7.77
CA GLY A 281 -7.42 -2.89 8.75
C GLY A 281 -6.81 -2.88 10.14
N THR A 282 -7.18 -3.86 10.93
CA THR A 282 -6.74 -4.03 12.31
C THR A 282 -5.81 -5.22 12.45
N ARG A 283 -5.31 -5.46 13.67
CA ARG A 283 -4.50 -6.65 13.97
C ARG A 283 -5.16 -7.96 13.54
N ASP A 284 -6.47 -8.11 13.76
CA ASP A 284 -7.25 -9.30 13.33
C ASP A 284 -7.34 -9.45 11.79
N THR A 285 -7.28 -8.34 11.05
CA THR A 285 -7.20 -8.37 9.59
C THR A 285 -5.85 -8.94 9.16
N PHE A 286 -4.77 -8.39 9.73
CA PHE A 286 -3.41 -8.75 9.37
C PHE A 286 -3.05 -10.18 9.80
N ASP A 287 -3.49 -10.63 10.98
CA ASP A 287 -3.29 -12.00 11.45
C ASP A 287 -4.00 -13.03 10.56
N PHE A 288 -5.15 -12.67 9.99
CA PHE A 288 -5.86 -13.53 9.03
C PHE A 288 -5.14 -13.63 7.68
N MET A 289 -4.40 -12.59 7.30
CA MET A 289 -3.65 -12.56 6.05
C MET A 289 -2.32 -13.29 6.15
N ASP A 290 -1.74 -13.38 7.35
CA ASP A 290 -0.45 -13.99 7.60
C ASP A 290 -0.43 -15.47 7.18
N ASP A 291 0.48 -15.81 6.27
CA ASP A 291 0.67 -17.16 5.72
C ASP A 291 -0.62 -17.79 5.13
N ASN A 292 -1.56 -16.95 4.70
CA ASN A 292 -2.81 -17.39 4.10
C ASN A 292 -2.67 -17.53 2.57
N PRO A 293 -2.69 -18.75 2.01
CA PRO A 293 -2.43 -18.98 0.59
C PRO A 293 -3.54 -18.47 -0.34
N SER A 294 -4.70 -18.04 0.18
CA SER A 294 -5.70 -17.35 -0.65
C SER A 294 -5.42 -15.86 -0.82
N MET A 295 -4.50 -15.28 -0.06
CA MET A 295 -4.12 -13.86 -0.15
C MET A 295 -2.91 -13.68 -1.05
N GLU A 296 -3.10 -12.97 -2.16
CA GLU A 296 -2.01 -12.66 -3.09
C GLU A 296 -2.00 -11.17 -3.38
N SER A 297 -0.84 -10.54 -3.15
CA SER A 297 -0.62 -9.17 -3.55
C SER A 297 0.26 -9.07 -4.78
N TYR A 298 -0.02 -8.09 -5.64
CA TYR A 298 0.74 -7.81 -6.85
C TYR A 298 1.04 -6.32 -6.97
N PRO A 299 2.03 -5.90 -7.79
CA PRO A 299 2.29 -4.50 -8.04
C PRO A 299 1.06 -3.78 -8.58
N VAL A 300 0.97 -2.49 -8.31
CA VAL A 300 -0.19 -1.69 -8.72
C VAL A 300 -0.33 -1.60 -10.24
N SER A 301 0.76 -1.69 -11.00
CA SER A 301 0.75 -1.77 -12.46
C SER A 301 0.08 -3.02 -13.01
N TYR A 302 -0.18 -4.03 -12.18
CA TYR A 302 -1.00 -5.19 -12.52
C TYR A 302 -2.41 -5.08 -11.96
N VAL A 303 -2.55 -4.82 -10.67
CA VAL A 303 -3.86 -4.83 -9.99
C VAL A 303 -4.76 -3.71 -10.51
N ASN A 304 -4.19 -2.53 -10.77
CA ASN A 304 -4.92 -1.36 -11.23
C ASN A 304 -4.82 -1.15 -12.75
N ALA A 305 -4.21 -2.06 -13.51
CA ALA A 305 -4.24 -1.93 -14.97
C ALA A 305 -5.67 -2.15 -15.49
N PRO A 306 -6.31 -1.18 -16.17
CA PRO A 306 -7.68 -1.34 -16.66
C PRO A 306 -7.86 -2.60 -17.52
N GLU A 307 -6.86 -2.92 -18.36
CA GLU A 307 -6.86 -4.11 -19.20
C GLU A 307 -6.77 -5.44 -18.41
N VAL A 308 -6.24 -5.42 -17.18
CA VAL A 308 -6.23 -6.59 -16.28
C VAL A 308 -7.54 -6.68 -15.52
N ILE A 309 -8.08 -5.53 -15.09
CA ILE A 309 -9.36 -5.46 -14.37
C ILE A 309 -10.48 -6.02 -15.27
N ALA A 310 -10.54 -5.59 -16.53
CA ALA A 310 -11.54 -6.00 -17.53
C ALA A 310 -11.53 -7.51 -17.87
N LEU A 311 -10.46 -8.23 -17.52
CA LEU A 311 -10.40 -9.68 -17.68
C LEU A 311 -11.21 -10.43 -16.60
N ASN A 312 -11.74 -9.74 -15.58
CA ASN A 312 -12.59 -10.35 -14.57
C ASN A 312 -14.07 -10.23 -14.96
N ASP A 313 -14.75 -11.38 -15.04
CA ASP A 313 -16.21 -11.40 -15.26
C ASP A 313 -16.97 -10.74 -14.10
N ASN A 314 -18.03 -10.01 -14.44
CA ASN A 314 -18.91 -9.31 -13.50
C ASN A 314 -18.12 -8.44 -12.51
N MET A 315 -17.17 -7.66 -13.02
CA MET A 315 -16.39 -6.74 -12.22
C MET A 315 -17.26 -5.60 -11.71
N ILE A 316 -17.31 -5.41 -10.38
CA ILE A 316 -18.03 -4.32 -9.73
C ILE A 316 -17.03 -3.45 -8.97
N SER A 317 -16.86 -2.21 -9.43
CA SER A 317 -16.06 -1.20 -8.75
C SER A 317 -16.94 -0.31 -7.86
N ILE A 318 -16.58 -0.20 -6.58
CA ILE A 318 -17.32 0.59 -5.59
C ILE A 318 -16.37 1.64 -5.01
N ASN A 319 -16.58 2.90 -5.38
CA ASN A 319 -15.78 4.04 -4.95
C ASN A 319 -16.64 5.13 -4.30
N ALA A 320 -15.99 5.98 -3.51
CA ALA A 320 -16.60 7.21 -2.98
C ALA A 320 -16.04 8.43 -3.69
N THR A 321 -16.85 9.49 -3.74
CA THR A 321 -16.49 10.82 -4.25
C THR A 321 -16.95 11.88 -3.25
N LEU A 322 -16.33 13.06 -3.27
CA LEU A 322 -16.69 14.17 -2.37
C LEU A 322 -17.89 14.93 -2.92
N GLU A 323 -17.86 15.23 -4.21
CA GLU A 323 -18.89 16.00 -4.89
C GLU A 323 -19.22 15.37 -6.25
N VAL A 324 -20.46 15.53 -6.68
CA VAL A 324 -20.92 15.19 -8.04
C VAL A 324 -21.71 16.38 -8.56
N ASP A 325 -21.35 16.89 -9.74
CA ASP A 325 -22.09 17.97 -10.37
C ASP A 325 -23.28 17.46 -11.21
N LEU A 326 -24.08 18.38 -11.74
CA LEU A 326 -25.27 18.03 -12.55
C LEU A 326 -24.93 17.42 -13.93
N LEU A 327 -23.66 17.45 -14.34
CA LEU A 327 -23.17 16.81 -15.57
C LEU A 327 -22.66 15.40 -15.31
N GLY A 328 -22.62 14.97 -14.04
CA GLY A 328 -22.09 13.67 -13.63
C GLY A 328 -20.58 13.64 -13.44
N GLN A 329 -19.91 14.79 -13.38
CA GLN A 329 -18.49 14.86 -13.06
C GLN A 329 -18.30 14.63 -11.55
N CYS A 330 -17.35 13.77 -11.19
CA CYS A 330 -17.05 13.42 -9.81
C CYS A 330 -15.75 14.10 -9.35
N ASN A 331 -15.80 14.85 -8.26
CA ASN A 331 -14.61 15.38 -7.58
C ASN A 331 -14.31 14.53 -6.35
N SER A 332 -13.18 13.83 -6.38
CA SER A 332 -12.72 12.98 -5.27
C SER A 332 -11.48 13.51 -4.56
N GLU A 333 -10.91 14.62 -5.01
CA GLU A 333 -9.52 14.96 -4.69
C GLU A 333 -9.26 16.36 -4.15
N PHE A 334 -10.17 17.31 -4.41
CA PHE A 334 -9.99 18.71 -4.04
C PHE A 334 -11.15 19.19 -3.19
N LEU A 335 -10.87 19.80 -2.03
CA LEU A 335 -11.92 20.26 -1.12
C LEU A 335 -11.50 21.55 -0.44
N GLY A 336 -12.39 22.54 -0.39
CA GLY A 336 -12.17 23.76 0.38
C GLY A 336 -10.95 24.58 -0.06
N GLY A 337 -10.59 24.54 -1.35
CA GLY A 337 -9.47 25.31 -1.90
C GLY A 337 -8.11 24.63 -1.78
N MET A 338 -8.05 23.36 -1.38
CA MET A 338 -6.81 22.61 -1.24
C MET A 338 -6.95 21.17 -1.74
N GLN A 339 -5.81 20.57 -2.11
CA GLN A 339 -5.73 19.15 -2.38
C GLN A 339 -6.05 18.37 -1.11
N PHE A 340 -7.05 17.50 -1.18
CA PHE A 340 -7.53 16.68 -0.07
C PHE A 340 -6.99 15.25 -0.12
N SER A 341 -6.86 14.70 -1.34
CA SER A 341 -6.36 13.34 -1.62
C SER A 341 -5.66 13.28 -2.98
N GLY A 342 -5.98 12.32 -3.84
CA GLY A 342 -5.59 12.21 -5.23
C GLY A 342 -6.56 11.27 -5.95
N THR A 343 -6.44 11.15 -7.27
CA THR A 343 -7.23 10.22 -8.09
C THR A 343 -7.09 8.76 -7.63
N GLY A 344 -5.90 8.37 -7.15
CA GLY A 344 -5.58 6.98 -6.81
C GLY A 344 -5.86 6.07 -8.00
N GLY A 345 -6.37 4.86 -7.75
CA GLY A 345 -6.89 3.98 -8.80
C GLY A 345 -8.38 4.05 -9.02
N GLN A 346 -9.08 5.09 -8.52
CA GLN A 346 -10.53 5.18 -8.72
C GLN A 346 -10.89 5.10 -10.21
N LEU A 347 -10.24 5.91 -11.04
CA LEU A 347 -10.54 5.93 -12.48
C LEU A 347 -10.10 4.63 -13.18
N ASP A 348 -9.04 4.00 -12.69
CA ASP A 348 -8.53 2.74 -13.21
C ASP A 348 -9.60 1.64 -13.13
N PHE A 349 -10.22 1.52 -11.96
CA PHE A 349 -11.30 0.57 -11.72
C PHE A 349 -12.64 0.97 -12.36
N VAL A 350 -12.93 2.27 -12.49
CA VAL A 350 -14.10 2.72 -13.24
C VAL A 350 -14.00 2.31 -14.71
N ARG A 351 -12.83 2.48 -15.33
CA ARG A 351 -12.58 2.05 -16.73
C ARG A 351 -12.62 0.54 -16.85
N GLY A 352 -11.79 -0.15 -16.07
CA GLY A 352 -11.68 -1.60 -16.17
C GLY A 352 -12.94 -2.38 -15.79
N ALA A 353 -13.85 -1.82 -14.98
CA ALA A 353 -15.14 -2.46 -14.70
C ALA A 353 -16.20 -2.21 -15.80
N PHE A 354 -16.00 -1.19 -16.64
CA PHE A 354 -16.89 -0.87 -17.76
C PHE A 354 -16.48 -1.60 -19.05
N ASP A 355 -15.17 -1.74 -19.27
CA ASP A 355 -14.56 -2.40 -20.43
C ASP A 355 -14.78 -3.93 -20.42
#